data_AF-A0A926XSW6-F1
#
_entry.id   AF-A0A926XSW6-F1
#
_cell.length_a   1.000
_cell.length_b   1.000
_cell.length_c   1.000
_cell.angle_alpha   90.00
_cell.angle_beta   90.00
_cell.angle_gamma   90.00
#
_symmetry.space_group_name_H-M   'P 1'
#
loop_
_entity.id
_entity.type
_entity.pdbx_description
1 polymer ?
#
loop_
_entity_poly.entity_id
_entity_poly.type
_entity_poly.pdbx_seq_one_letter_code
_entity_poly.pdbx_strand_id
1 'polypeptide(L)'
;MINHSNENTLLDDANSYDVNKVLMGTVSSDFVKVADQLKEASYQIRKRGFSEYPVFVTSRRDVPVGQLLIGVEDLDNQWNYRASFLDEFIQRGLIGAESVELWKENYNKPDEYCCLFVIHGDFAGFIYIPYPED
;
A
#
# COMPACT_ATOMS: atom_id res chain seq x y z
N MET A 1 4.62 -35.40 15.01
CA MET A 1 3.72 -34.66 14.12
C MET A 1 3.82 -33.20 14.56
N ILE A 2 4.71 -32.44 13.93
CA ILE A 2 4.93 -31.04 14.30
C ILE A 2 4.04 -30.24 13.35
N ASN A 3 2.90 -29.76 13.85
CA ASN A 3 2.11 -28.77 13.14
C ASN A 3 2.85 -27.44 13.22
N HIS A 4 3.74 -27.19 12.27
CA HIS A 4 4.13 -25.84 11.92
C HIS A 4 3.00 -25.25 11.06
N SER A 5 1.95 -24.77 11.73
CA SER A 5 1.04 -23.82 11.11
C SER A 5 1.83 -22.53 10.96
N ASN A 6 2.43 -22.32 9.79
CA ASN A 6 3.05 -21.06 9.41
C ASN A 6 1.97 -19.97 9.45
N GLU A 7 2.03 -19.12 10.47
CA GLU A 7 1.21 -17.90 10.61
C GLU A 7 1.69 -16.80 9.65
N ASN A 8 1.82 -17.10 8.35
CA ASN A 8 2.10 -16.10 7.32
C ASN A 8 1.05 -16.06 6.20
N THR A 9 -0.15 -16.57 6.49
CA THR A 9 -1.24 -16.73 5.53
C THR A 9 -1.67 -15.41 4.89
N LEU A 10 -1.49 -14.28 5.59
CA LEU A 10 -1.84 -12.96 5.07
C LEU A 10 -0.93 -12.51 3.94
N LEU A 11 0.39 -12.80 3.96
CA LEU A 11 1.28 -12.40 2.86
C LEU A 11 1.21 -13.36 1.67
N ASP A 12 0.99 -14.66 1.92
CA ASP A 12 0.86 -15.66 0.87
C ASP A 12 -0.46 -15.51 0.08
N ASP A 13 -1.58 -15.21 0.75
CA ASP A 13 -2.89 -15.04 0.08
C ASP A 13 -3.08 -13.62 -0.49
N ALA A 14 -2.58 -12.57 0.18
CA ALA A 14 -2.72 -11.18 -0.26
C ALA A 14 -1.86 -10.83 -1.48
N ASN A 15 -0.77 -11.57 -1.72
CA ASN A 15 0.11 -11.37 -2.88
C ASN A 15 -0.08 -12.44 -3.97
N SER A 16 -1.19 -13.19 -3.95
CA SER A 16 -1.56 -14.00 -5.11
C SER A 16 -1.65 -13.11 -6.35
N TYR A 17 -1.05 -13.56 -7.46
CA TYR A 17 -1.04 -12.84 -8.74
C TYR A 17 -2.45 -12.44 -9.18
N ASP A 18 -3.44 -13.30 -8.95
CA ASP A 18 -4.83 -13.05 -9.32
C ASP A 18 -5.47 -11.96 -8.46
N VAL A 19 -5.21 -11.96 -7.15
CA VAL A 19 -5.72 -10.94 -6.22
C VAL A 19 -5.13 -9.58 -6.57
N ASN A 20 -3.81 -9.51 -6.77
CA ASN A 20 -3.12 -8.28 -7.13
C ASN A 20 -3.63 -7.69 -8.46
N LYS A 21 -3.89 -8.55 -9.45
CA LYS A 21 -4.45 -8.12 -10.73
C LYS A 21 -5.86 -7.53 -10.59
N VAL A 22 -6.71 -8.14 -9.74
CA VAL A 22 -8.05 -7.63 -9.44
C VAL A 22 -7.97 -6.28 -8.72
N LEU A 23 -7.16 -6.18 -7.67
CA LEU A 23 -6.99 -4.94 -6.90
C LEU A 23 -6.47 -3.80 -7.80
N MET A 24 -5.45 -4.07 -8.61
CA MET A 24 -4.89 -3.10 -9.56
C MET A 24 -5.94 -2.62 -10.57
N GLY A 25 -6.72 -3.54 -11.15
CA GLY A 25 -7.81 -3.17 -12.08
C GLY A 25 -8.91 -2.34 -11.43
N THR A 26 -9.10 -2.44 -10.12
CA THR A 26 -10.16 -1.75 -9.39
C THR A 26 -9.77 -0.31 -9.01
N VAL A 27 -8.48 -0.04 -8.84
CA VAL A 27 -7.98 1.24 -8.30
C VAL A 27 -7.20 2.09 -9.31
N SER A 28 -6.72 1.52 -10.42
CA SER A 28 -5.80 2.20 -11.35
C SER A 28 -6.37 3.49 -11.96
N SER A 29 -7.64 3.51 -12.35
CA SER A 29 -8.28 4.71 -12.92
C SER A 29 -8.46 5.82 -11.89
N ASP A 30 -8.64 5.45 -10.61
CA ASP A 30 -8.74 6.41 -9.51
C ASP A 30 -7.37 6.95 -9.13
N PHE A 31 -6.35 6.09 -9.14
CA PHE A 31 -4.97 6.45 -8.82
C PHE A 31 -4.45 7.59 -9.71
N VAL A 32 -4.76 7.58 -11.01
CA VAL A 32 -4.33 8.65 -11.94
C VAL A 32 -4.77 10.05 -11.46
N LYS A 33 -5.91 10.15 -10.78
CA LYS A 33 -6.44 11.44 -10.28
C LYS A 33 -5.67 12.00 -9.09
N VAL A 34 -4.97 11.13 -8.35
CA VAL A 34 -4.30 11.46 -7.09
C VAL A 34 -2.78 11.29 -7.13
N ALA A 35 -2.25 10.76 -8.24
CA ALA A 35 -0.88 10.27 -8.33
C ALA A 35 0.16 11.34 -7.98
N ASP A 36 -0.05 12.60 -8.38
CA ASP A 36 0.87 13.70 -8.11
C ASP A 36 0.98 14.00 -6.61
N GLN A 37 -0.15 14.06 -5.91
CA GLN A 37 -0.18 14.30 -4.47
C GLN A 37 0.46 13.14 -3.71
N LEU A 38 0.24 11.89 -4.16
CA LEU A 38 0.89 10.72 -3.56
C LEU A 38 2.39 10.72 -3.82
N LYS A 39 2.84 11.10 -5.01
CA LYS A 39 4.26 11.21 -5.37
C LYS A 39 4.97 12.25 -4.49
N GLU A 40 4.37 13.43 -4.33
CA GLU A 40 4.92 14.47 -3.46
C GLU A 40 4.93 14.04 -1.99
N ALA A 41 3.86 13.42 -1.49
CA ALA A 41 3.82 12.90 -0.13
C ALA A 41 4.91 11.82 0.10
N SER A 42 5.10 10.93 -0.88
CA SER A 42 6.13 9.89 -0.88
C SER A 42 7.53 10.52 -0.77
N TYR A 43 7.80 11.54 -1.59
CA TYR A 43 9.03 12.32 -1.54
C TYR A 43 9.25 12.99 -0.19
N GLN A 44 8.23 13.62 0.39
CA GLN A 44 8.34 14.30 1.69
C GLN A 44 8.58 13.34 2.85
N ILE A 45 7.95 12.16 2.85
CA ILE A 45 8.16 11.12 3.87
C ILE A 45 9.64 10.71 3.90
N ARG A 46 10.23 10.44 2.73
CA ARG A 46 11.65 10.08 2.61
C ARG A 46 12.56 11.24 2.97
N LYS A 47 12.35 12.41 2.36
CA LYS A 47 13.20 13.60 2.54
C LYS A 47 13.29 14.06 4.00
N ARG A 48 12.21 13.90 4.77
CA ARG A 48 12.17 14.28 6.19
C ARG A 48 12.69 13.16 7.12
N GLY A 49 13.08 12.01 6.57
CA GLY A 49 13.63 10.90 7.32
C GLY A 49 12.60 10.11 8.13
N PHE A 50 11.31 10.19 7.77
CA PHE A 50 10.27 9.40 8.45
C PHE A 50 10.35 7.92 8.07
N SER A 51 10.56 7.62 6.80
CA SER A 51 10.79 6.26 6.30
C SER A 51 11.32 6.28 4.87
N GLU A 52 12.14 5.30 4.51
CA GLU A 52 12.51 5.02 3.12
C GLU A 52 11.42 4.26 2.36
N TYR A 53 10.41 3.74 3.07
CA TYR A 53 9.37 2.88 2.54
C TYR A 53 7.96 3.46 2.75
N PRO A 54 7.59 4.56 2.08
CA PRO A 54 6.21 5.06 2.08
C PRO A 54 5.22 3.98 1.59
N VAL A 55 4.07 3.91 2.25
CA VAL A 55 2.95 3.03 1.86
C VAL A 55 1.67 3.84 1.91
N PHE A 56 0.83 3.75 0.88
CA PHE A 56 -0.47 4.44 0.88
C PHE A 56 -1.62 3.44 1.00
N VAL A 57 -2.37 3.53 2.10
CA VAL A 57 -3.54 2.68 2.33
C VAL A 57 -4.70 3.23 1.52
N THR A 58 -5.25 2.40 0.64
CA THR A 58 -6.33 2.77 -0.28
C THR A 58 -7.59 1.98 0.02
N SER A 59 -8.68 2.66 0.40
CA SER A 59 -9.92 1.98 0.81
C SER A 59 -11.16 2.85 0.59
N ARG A 60 -12.31 2.21 0.30
CA ARG A 60 -13.61 2.90 0.18
C ARG A 60 -14.29 3.23 1.51
N ARG A 61 -13.80 2.63 2.61
CA ARG A 61 -14.31 2.83 3.96
C ARG A 61 -13.22 3.43 4.82
N ASP A 62 -13.60 4.01 5.96
CA ASP A 62 -12.62 4.43 6.95
C ASP A 62 -11.90 3.19 7.52
N VAL A 63 -10.58 3.30 7.68
CA VAL A 63 -9.73 2.23 8.20
C VAL A 63 -8.75 2.82 9.22
N PRO A 64 -8.46 2.11 10.32
CA PRO A 64 -7.65 2.64 11.41
C PRO A 64 -6.14 2.51 11.13
N VAL A 65 -5.69 2.66 9.88
CA VAL A 65 -4.29 2.54 9.45
C VAL A 65 -3.93 3.73 8.56
N GLY A 66 -2.78 4.35 8.85
CA GLY A 66 -2.34 5.55 8.17
C GLY A 66 -3.14 6.80 8.53
N GLN A 67 -2.64 7.94 8.05
CA GLN A 67 -3.26 9.25 8.19
C GLN A 67 -3.95 9.64 6.88
N LEU A 68 -5.22 10.05 6.94
CA LEU A 68 -5.95 10.51 5.75
C LEU A 68 -5.20 11.66 5.06
N LEU A 69 -4.88 11.44 3.79
CA LEU A 69 -4.21 12.43 2.94
C LEU A 69 -5.17 12.99 1.90
N ILE A 70 -5.95 12.10 1.26
CA ILE A 70 -6.95 12.45 0.25
C ILE A 70 -8.22 11.67 0.57
N GLY A 71 -9.30 12.39 0.86
CA GLY A 71 -10.63 11.84 1.05
C GLY A 71 -11.31 11.53 -0.27
N VAL A 72 -12.39 10.75 -0.21
CA VAL A 72 -13.30 10.57 -1.35
C VAL A 72 -13.81 11.94 -1.84
N GLU A 73 -13.85 12.13 -3.16
CA GLU A 73 -14.26 13.35 -3.88
C GLU A 73 -13.33 14.56 -3.81
N ASP A 74 -12.23 14.53 -3.02
CA ASP A 74 -11.29 15.67 -2.92
C ASP A 74 -10.65 16.03 -4.27
N LEU A 75 -10.39 15.02 -5.12
CA LEU A 75 -9.81 15.14 -6.46
C LEU A 75 -10.62 14.36 -7.49
N ASP A 76 -11.96 14.35 -7.35
CA ASP A 76 -12.88 13.51 -8.16
C ASP A 76 -12.58 11.99 -8.02
N ASN A 77 -11.87 11.60 -6.97
CA ASN A 77 -11.51 10.23 -6.64
C ASN A 77 -12.62 9.53 -5.85
N GLN A 78 -12.69 8.20 -5.95
CA GLN A 78 -13.69 7.35 -5.30
C GLN A 78 -13.14 6.57 -4.09
N TRP A 79 -11.84 6.69 -3.82
CA TRP A 79 -11.16 5.99 -2.74
C TRP A 79 -10.50 6.97 -1.77
N ASN A 80 -10.48 6.62 -0.49
CA ASN A 80 -9.61 7.31 0.45
C ASN A 80 -8.17 6.83 0.26
N TYR A 81 -7.23 7.77 0.25
CA TYR A 81 -5.79 7.50 0.26
C TYR A 81 -5.20 8.02 1.57
N ARG A 82 -4.54 7.13 2.31
CA ARG A 82 -3.94 7.44 3.61
C ARG A 82 -2.44 7.22 3.57
N ALA A 83 -1.69 8.20 4.04
CA ALA A 83 -0.24 8.10 4.14
C ALA A 83 0.16 7.22 5.34
N SER A 84 1.06 6.29 5.09
CA SER A 84 1.66 5.37 6.06
C SER A 84 3.08 5.01 5.58
N PHE A 85 3.73 4.08 6.28
CA PHE A 85 5.05 3.56 5.95
C PHE A 85 5.25 2.19 6.61
N LEU A 86 6.26 1.46 6.16
CA LEU A 86 6.54 0.07 6.58
C LEU A 86 6.51 -0.13 8.11
N ASP A 87 7.11 0.78 8.88
CA ASP A 87 7.18 0.64 10.35
C ASP A 87 5.80 0.60 11.00
N GLU A 88 4.81 1.33 10.47
CA GLU A 88 3.42 1.27 10.98
C GLU A 88 2.81 -0.12 10.72
N PHE A 89 3.10 -0.73 9.57
CA PHE A 89 2.62 -2.08 9.25
C PHE A 89 3.26 -3.15 10.14
N ILE A 90 4.54 -2.99 10.48
CA ILE A 90 5.24 -3.87 11.43
C ILE A 90 4.66 -3.71 12.83
N GLN A 91 4.53 -2.46 13.32
CA GLN A 91 4.00 -2.16 14.65
C GLN A 91 2.57 -2.68 14.85
N ARG A 92 1.77 -2.69 13.78
CA ARG A 92 0.39 -3.20 13.80
C ARG A 92 0.29 -4.71 13.57
N GLY A 93 1.40 -5.40 13.33
CA GLY A 93 1.42 -6.83 13.03
C GLY A 93 0.81 -7.20 11.68
N LEU A 94 0.72 -6.24 10.75
CA LEU A 94 0.25 -6.47 9.38
C LEU A 94 1.33 -7.12 8.50
N ILE A 95 2.60 -6.90 8.86
CA ILE A 95 3.77 -7.60 8.31
C ILE A 95 4.52 -8.23 9.48
N GLY A 96 4.65 -9.56 9.46
CA GLY A 96 5.45 -10.31 10.43
C GLY A 96 6.93 -9.95 10.33
N ALA A 97 7.65 -9.95 11.45
CA ALA A 97 9.05 -9.54 11.52
C ALA A 97 9.96 -10.35 10.58
N GLU A 98 9.65 -11.63 10.39
CA GLU A 98 10.33 -12.56 9.49
C GLU A 98 10.12 -12.25 8.00
N SER A 99 9.05 -11.52 7.67
CA SER A 99 8.70 -11.18 6.28
C SER A 99 9.16 -9.78 5.87
N VAL A 100 9.68 -8.99 6.81
CA VAL A 100 10.10 -7.60 6.56
C VAL A 100 11.18 -7.51 5.50
N GLU A 101 12.21 -8.35 5.59
CA GLU A 101 13.33 -8.32 4.65
C GLU A 101 12.89 -8.72 3.25
N LEU A 102 12.08 -9.78 3.13
CA LEU A 102 11.48 -10.19 1.86
C LEU A 102 10.61 -9.07 1.26
N TRP A 103 9.82 -8.39 2.09
CA TRP A 103 8.98 -7.28 1.64
C TRP A 103 9.84 -6.14 1.10
N LYS A 104 10.94 -5.77 1.78
CA LYS A 104 11.88 -4.73 1.34
C LYS A 104 12.59 -5.11 0.04
N GLU A 105 12.98 -6.38 -0.13
CA GLU A 105 13.58 -6.87 -1.37
C GLU A 105 12.64 -6.73 -2.58
N ASN A 106 11.32 -6.81 -2.34
CA ASN A 106 10.29 -6.66 -3.36
C ASN A 106 9.67 -5.25 -3.41
N TYR A 107 10.24 -4.29 -2.66
CA TYR A 107 9.75 -2.92 -2.65
C TYR A 107 10.28 -2.14 -3.85
N ASN A 108 9.38 -1.62 -4.69
CA ASN A 108 9.76 -0.84 -5.86
C ASN A 108 10.26 0.55 -5.49
N LYS A 109 11.10 1.12 -6.36
CA LYS A 109 11.65 2.47 -6.19
C LYS A 109 10.52 3.50 -6.01
N PRO A 110 10.48 4.22 -4.89
CA PRO A 110 9.33 5.05 -4.55
C PRO A 110 9.32 6.43 -5.23
N ASP A 111 10.33 6.73 -6.05
CA ASP A 111 10.34 7.85 -7.01
C ASP A 111 9.64 7.49 -8.33
N GLU A 112 9.63 6.20 -8.69
CA GLU A 112 9.08 5.69 -9.95
C GLU A 112 7.69 5.02 -9.73
N TYR A 113 7.50 4.36 -8.59
CA TYR A 113 6.27 3.61 -8.27
C TYR A 113 5.66 4.07 -6.95
N CYS A 114 4.33 4.05 -6.90
CA CYS A 114 3.57 4.16 -5.66
C CYS A 114 3.30 2.78 -5.07
N CYS A 115 3.70 2.55 -3.82
CA CYS A 115 3.29 1.37 -3.06
C CYS A 115 1.91 1.61 -2.44
N LEU A 116 0.89 0.91 -2.93
CA LEU A 116 -0.47 0.95 -2.38
C LEU A 116 -0.74 -0.32 -1.59
N PHE A 117 -1.31 -0.17 -0.39
CA PHE A 117 -2.00 -1.25 0.30
C PHE A 117 -3.50 -1.09 0.10
N VAL A 118 -4.07 -1.84 -0.84
CA VAL A 118 -5.47 -1.70 -1.26
C VAL A 118 -6.33 -2.63 -0.44
N ILE A 119 -7.42 -2.11 0.13
CA ILE A 119 -8.43 -2.89 0.87
C ILE A 119 -9.76 -2.79 0.13
N HIS A 120 -10.22 -3.90 -0.44
CA HIS A 120 -11.46 -3.99 -1.22
C HIS A 120 -12.29 -5.23 -0.83
N GLY A 121 -13.37 -5.00 -0.07
CA GLY A 121 -14.21 -6.10 0.43
C GLY A 121 -13.41 -6.97 1.40
N ASP A 122 -13.30 -8.26 1.08
CA ASP A 122 -12.51 -9.25 1.83
C ASP A 122 -11.07 -9.38 1.33
N PHE A 123 -10.71 -8.65 0.27
CA PHE A 123 -9.37 -8.66 -0.31
C PHE A 123 -8.54 -7.49 0.21
N ALA A 124 -7.29 -7.75 0.57
CA ALA A 124 -6.29 -6.74 0.81
C ALA A 124 -4.96 -7.19 0.20
N GLY A 125 -4.13 -6.24 -0.25
CA GLY A 125 -2.84 -6.59 -0.85
C GLY A 125 -1.98 -5.38 -1.20
N PHE A 126 -0.69 -5.63 -1.34
CA PHE A 126 0.27 -4.64 -1.82
C PHE A 126 0.31 -4.67 -3.34
N ILE A 127 0.13 -3.50 -3.95
CA ILE A 127 0.34 -3.31 -5.38
C ILE A 127 1.27 -2.14 -5.62
N TYR A 128 1.98 -2.18 -6.75
CA TYR A 128 2.85 -1.10 -7.19
C TYR A 128 2.33 -0.55 -8.51
N ILE A 129 1.96 0.73 -8.51
CA ILE A 129 1.52 1.43 -9.73
C ILE A 129 2.59 2.47 -10.09
N PRO A 130 3.11 2.48 -11.32
CA PRO A 130 4.04 3.53 -11.73
C PRO A 130 3.33 4.90 -11.67
N TYR A 131 4.04 5.94 -11.22
CA TYR A 131 3.51 7.29 -11.36
C TYR A 131 3.39 7.63 -12.86
N PRO A 132 2.34 8.36 -13.28
CA PRO A 132 2.27 8.88 -14.63
C PRO A 132 3.53 9.68 -14.98
N GLU A 133 4.00 9.55 -16.22
CA GLU A 133 4.96 10.48 -16.79
C GLU A 133 4.20 11.75 -17.24
N ASP A 134 4.81 12.92 -17.04
CA ASP A 134 4.30 14.20 -17.55
C ASP A 134 4.18 14.23 -19.08
#